data_AF-A0A9D9NAW1-F1
#
_entry.id   AF-A0A9D9NAW1-F1
#
_cell.length_a   1.000
_cell.length_b   1.000
_cell.length_c   1.000
_cell.angle_alpha   90.00
_cell.angle_beta   90.00
_cell.angle_gamma   90.00
#
_symmetry.space_group_name_H-M   'P 1'
#
loop_
_entity.id
_entity.type
_entity.pdbx_description
1 polymer ?
#
loop_
_entity_poly.entity_id
_entity_poly.type
_entity_poly.pdbx_seq_one_letter_code
_entity_poly.pdbx_strand_id
1 'polypeptide(L)'
;MLTLEKLIVDTHSDFSPWSAVSVGFTDDRNFVIELEYRGYDPTELYAGADDHASDYDLLAIVSFDDAFKIARRLGVRLTELPEAIYDRFGEDYDDPESTSPHVESVYYDILGFINGCGVRYRTEKRLVRD
;
A
#
# COMPACT_ATOMS: atom_id res chain seq x y z
N MET A 1 11.35 2.72 -3.76
CA MET A 1 11.53 3.87 -2.87
C MET A 1 10.60 4.97 -3.33
N LEU A 2 9.71 5.40 -2.44
CA LEU A 2 8.77 6.48 -2.68
C LEU A 2 9.32 7.79 -2.10
N THR A 3 8.93 8.90 -2.69
CA THR A 3 9.19 10.25 -2.22
C THR A 3 7.92 10.83 -1.61
N LEU A 4 8.08 11.67 -0.59
CA LEU A 4 6.96 12.16 0.24
C LEU A 4 6.11 11.00 0.79
N GLU A 5 6.78 9.91 1.14
CA GLU A 5 6.15 8.67 1.57
C GLU A 5 5.43 8.83 2.91
N LYS A 6 4.29 8.19 3.02
CA LYS A 6 3.52 8.02 4.26
C LYS A 6 3.16 6.55 4.42
N LEU A 7 3.56 5.97 5.55
CA LEU A 7 3.00 4.70 6.01
C LEU A 7 1.57 4.96 6.47
N ILE A 8 0.62 4.21 5.92
CA ILE A 8 -0.80 4.31 6.26
C ILE A 8 -1.14 3.35 7.40
N VAL A 9 -0.74 2.09 7.25
CA VAL A 9 -0.97 1.04 8.23
C VAL A 9 0.06 -0.05 8.02
N ASP A 10 0.51 -0.68 9.10
CA ASP A 10 1.27 -1.91 9.07
C ASP A 10 0.76 -2.89 10.12
N THR A 11 1.12 -4.16 9.95
CA THR A 11 0.99 -5.15 11.02
C THR A 11 2.00 -4.86 12.12
N HIS A 12 1.62 -5.06 13.37
CA HIS A 12 2.56 -4.98 14.50
C HIS A 12 3.82 -5.81 14.20
N SER A 13 5.00 -5.23 14.49
CA SER A 13 6.31 -5.75 14.08
C SER A 13 6.65 -7.18 14.54
N ASP A 14 5.95 -7.67 15.56
CA ASP A 14 6.07 -9.04 16.08
C ASP A 14 5.22 -10.09 15.34
N PHE A 15 4.33 -9.67 14.42
CA PHE A 15 3.48 -10.60 13.67
C PHE A 15 4.12 -11.01 12.34
N SER A 16 4.03 -12.32 12.06
CA SER A 16 4.23 -12.88 10.73
C SER A 16 2.91 -13.49 10.26
N PRO A 17 2.46 -13.24 9.03
CA PRO A 17 3.10 -12.41 8.01
C PRO A 17 3.11 -10.92 8.36
N TRP A 18 4.17 -10.20 7.96
CA TRP A 18 4.24 -8.75 8.03
C TRP A 18 3.66 -8.15 6.74
N SER A 19 2.88 -7.10 6.88
CA SER A 19 2.38 -6.35 5.72
C SER A 19 2.21 -4.88 6.05
N ALA A 20 2.40 -4.03 5.06
CA ALA A 20 2.27 -2.59 5.19
C ALA A 20 1.63 -1.97 3.96
N VAL A 21 0.87 -0.90 4.16
CA VAL A 21 0.40 -0.02 3.10
C VAL A 21 1.09 1.32 3.22
N SER A 22 1.79 1.71 2.17
CA SER A 22 2.41 3.03 2.03
C SER A 22 1.86 3.76 0.82
N VAL A 23 1.90 5.10 0.87
CA VAL A 23 1.59 5.96 -0.27
C VAL A 23 2.67 6.99 -0.49
N GLY A 24 2.89 7.37 -1.75
CA GLY A 24 3.90 8.38 -2.09
C GLY A 24 4.05 8.56 -3.58
N PHE A 25 5.15 9.19 -3.99
CA PHE A 25 5.46 9.43 -5.40
C PHE A 25 6.70 8.67 -5.85
N THR A 26 6.65 8.08 -7.03
CA THR A 26 7.86 7.57 -7.70
C THR A 26 8.70 8.72 -8.27
N ASP A 27 9.93 8.42 -8.68
CA ASP A 27 10.81 9.38 -9.36
C ASP A 27 10.21 9.92 -10.67
N ASP A 28 9.41 9.08 -11.34
CA ASP A 28 8.62 9.46 -12.53
C ASP A 28 7.37 10.30 -12.20
N ARG A 29 7.22 10.72 -10.93
CA ARG A 29 6.13 11.56 -10.41
C ARG A 29 4.76 10.90 -10.45
N ASN A 30 4.69 9.58 -10.58
CA ASN A 30 3.43 8.85 -10.43
C ASN A 30 3.12 8.72 -8.94
N PHE A 31 1.85 8.91 -8.58
CA PHE A 31 1.39 8.64 -7.22
C PHE A 31 1.13 7.14 -7.08
N VAL A 32 1.63 6.52 -6.03
CA VAL A 32 1.57 5.08 -5.82
C VAL A 32 0.97 4.80 -4.46
N ILE A 33 0.09 3.80 -4.44
CA ILE A 33 -0.33 3.09 -3.24
C ILE A 33 0.32 1.72 -3.31
N GLU A 34 1.12 1.36 -2.33
CA GLU A 34 1.93 0.14 -2.29
C GLU A 34 1.50 -0.69 -1.10
N LEU A 35 1.11 -1.94 -1.35
CA LEU A 35 0.93 -2.98 -0.34
C LEU A 35 2.15 -3.88 -0.38
N GLU A 36 2.95 -3.85 0.67
CA GLU A 36 4.03 -4.80 0.91
C GLU A 36 3.50 -5.99 1.69
N TYR A 37 3.86 -7.20 1.25
CA TYR A 37 3.58 -8.44 1.96
C TYR A 37 4.89 -9.21 2.11
N ARG A 38 5.22 -9.55 3.35
CA ARG A 38 6.38 -10.34 3.74
C ARG A 38 5.91 -11.49 4.61
N GLY A 39 5.93 -12.69 4.06
CA GLY A 39 5.28 -13.84 4.68
C GLY A 39 6.24 -14.99 4.86
N TYR A 40 6.69 -15.20 6.10
CA TYR A 40 7.24 -16.50 6.48
C TYR A 40 6.07 -17.48 6.67
N ASP A 41 6.06 -18.58 5.91
CA ASP A 41 5.09 -19.67 6.09
C ASP A 41 5.62 -20.68 7.13
N PRO A 42 5.06 -20.76 8.35
CA PRO A 42 5.48 -21.72 9.37
C PRO A 42 5.14 -23.18 9.03
N THR A 43 4.36 -23.45 7.95
CA THR A 43 4.09 -24.80 7.46
C THR A 43 5.13 -25.32 6.45
N GLU A 44 6.09 -24.49 6.04
CA GLU A 44 7.22 -24.88 5.18
C GLU A 44 8.22 -25.84 5.86
N LEU A 45 8.07 -26.13 7.16
CA LEU A 45 8.84 -27.21 7.81
C LEU A 45 8.36 -28.61 7.38
N TYR A 46 7.15 -28.75 6.83
CA TYR A 46 6.50 -30.04 6.55
C TYR A 46 5.78 -30.14 5.20
N ALA A 47 5.58 -29.05 4.46
CA ALA A 47 4.98 -29.08 3.13
C ALA A 47 6.08 -29.11 2.05
N GLY A 48 6.05 -30.15 1.21
CA GLY A 48 6.93 -30.24 0.05
C GLY A 48 6.82 -28.99 -0.82
N ALA A 49 7.97 -28.43 -1.18
CA ALA A 49 8.15 -27.26 -2.02
C ALA A 49 7.22 -27.27 -3.24
N ASP A 50 6.40 -26.22 -3.40
CA ASP A 50 6.00 -25.64 -4.69
C ASP A 50 4.99 -24.46 -4.58
N ASP A 51 4.47 -24.11 -3.39
CA ASP A 51 3.58 -22.94 -3.21
C ASP A 51 4.11 -21.98 -2.12
N HIS A 52 5.35 -21.53 -2.32
CA HIS A 52 5.98 -20.51 -1.48
C HIS A 52 5.11 -19.27 -1.42
N ALA A 53 4.72 -18.83 -0.21
CA ALA A 53 4.20 -17.48 0.01
C ALA A 53 5.34 -16.49 -0.28
N SER A 54 5.59 -16.25 -1.56
CA SER A 54 6.70 -15.42 -2.01
C SER A 54 6.40 -13.99 -1.65
N ASP A 55 7.31 -13.33 -0.93
CA ASP A 55 7.25 -11.90 -0.66
C ASP A 55 6.91 -11.12 -1.93
N TYR A 56 6.00 -10.16 -1.81
CA TYR A 56 5.55 -9.39 -2.96
C TYR A 56 5.13 -7.98 -2.58
N ASP A 57 5.19 -7.12 -3.59
CA ASP A 57 4.63 -5.77 -3.54
C ASP A 57 3.49 -5.70 -4.55
N LEU A 58 2.37 -5.12 -4.13
CA LEU A 58 1.25 -4.81 -5.00
C LEU A 58 1.12 -3.29 -5.09
N LEU A 59 1.36 -2.76 -6.28
CA LEU A 59 1.36 -1.34 -6.54
C LEU A 59 0.11 -0.95 -7.32
N ALA A 60 -0.61 0.05 -6.85
CA ALA A 60 -1.57 0.81 -7.64
C ALA A 60 -0.94 2.14 -8.05
N ILE A 61 -0.67 2.28 -9.35
CA ILE A 61 0.04 3.40 -9.94
C ILE A 61 -0.97 4.35 -10.59
N VAL A 62 -1.04 5.56 -10.05
CA VAL A 62 -1.83 6.67 -10.56
C VAL A 62 -0.90 7.62 -11.32
N SER A 63 -1.27 7.95 -12.56
CA SER A 63 -0.49 8.89 -13.37
C SER A 63 -0.41 10.27 -12.73
N PHE A 64 0.64 11.04 -13.04
CA PHE A 64 0.78 12.42 -12.55
C PHE A 64 -0.48 13.29 -12.80
N ASP A 65 -1.05 13.22 -14.00
CA ASP A 65 -2.24 13.99 -14.38
C ASP A 65 -3.48 13.59 -13.57
N ASP A 66 -3.63 12.29 -13.29
CA ASP A 66 -4.72 11.80 -12.47
C ASP A 66 -4.51 12.11 -10.99
N ALA A 67 -3.28 12.00 -10.48
CA ALA A 67 -2.94 12.41 -9.12
C ALA A 67 -3.26 13.90 -8.89
N PHE A 68 -3.02 14.76 -9.90
CA PHE A 68 -3.40 16.17 -9.84
C PHE A 68 -4.92 16.38 -9.75
N LYS A 69 -5.72 15.54 -10.44
CA LYS A 69 -7.19 15.59 -10.32
C LYS A 69 -7.66 15.20 -8.92
N ILE A 70 -7.04 14.19 -8.31
CA ILE A 70 -7.35 13.78 -6.93
C ILE A 70 -7.04 14.95 -5.97
N ALA A 71 -5.83 15.50 -6.03
CA ALA A 71 -5.42 16.60 -5.17
C ALA A 71 -6.37 17.81 -5.31
N ARG A 72 -6.72 18.19 -6.54
CA ARG A 72 -7.69 19.26 -6.80
C ARG A 72 -9.07 18.98 -6.21
N ARG A 73 -9.54 17.73 -6.29
CA ARG A 73 -10.83 17.32 -5.75
C ARG A 73 -10.85 17.34 -4.22
N LEU A 74 -9.72 17.02 -3.61
CA LEU A 74 -9.50 17.12 -2.16
C LEU A 74 -9.22 18.54 -1.69
N GLY A 75 -8.92 19.48 -2.58
CA GLY A 75 -8.60 20.87 -2.23
C GLY A 75 -7.19 21.04 -1.65
N VAL A 76 -6.28 20.11 -1.91
CA VAL A 76 -4.90 20.11 -1.40
C VAL A 76 -3.89 20.28 -2.53
N ARG A 77 -2.64 20.62 -2.21
CA ARG A 77 -1.55 20.60 -3.19
C ARG A 77 -1.19 19.16 -3.54
N LEU A 78 -0.66 18.92 -4.73
CA LEU A 78 -0.25 17.58 -5.15
C LEU A 78 0.75 16.95 -4.17
N THR A 79 1.70 17.73 -3.66
CA THR A 79 2.70 17.28 -2.68
C THR A 79 2.11 16.94 -1.31
N GLU A 80 0.90 17.38 -1.02
CA GLU A 80 0.18 17.09 0.22
C GLU A 80 -0.74 15.87 0.07
N LEU A 81 -0.83 15.28 -1.13
CA LEU A 81 -1.69 14.13 -1.38
C LEU A 81 -1.37 12.92 -0.48
N PRO A 82 -0.10 12.54 -0.23
CA PRO A 82 0.23 11.47 0.72
C PRO A 82 -0.32 11.76 2.13
N GLU A 83 -0.15 12.99 2.63
CA GLU A 83 -0.70 13.42 3.93
C GLU A 83 -2.22 13.36 3.93
N ALA A 84 -2.88 13.82 2.87
CA ALA A 84 -4.34 13.80 2.79
C ALA A 84 -4.94 12.38 2.75
N ILE A 85 -4.19 11.40 2.22
CA ILE A 85 -4.56 9.99 2.34
C ILE A 85 -4.32 9.50 3.76
N TYR A 86 -3.19 9.83 4.38
CA TYR A 86 -2.89 9.48 5.77
C TYR A 86 -3.94 10.06 6.75
N ASP A 87 -4.32 11.32 6.63
CA ASP A 87 -5.35 11.94 7.48
C ASP A 87 -6.71 11.22 7.41
N ARG A 88 -6.95 10.43 6.35
CA ARG A 88 -8.21 9.74 6.11
C ARG A 88 -8.18 8.25 6.45
N PHE A 89 -7.05 7.60 6.24
CA PHE A 89 -6.90 6.13 6.36
C PHE A 89 -5.75 5.70 7.27
N GLY A 90 -4.94 6.65 7.73
CA GLY A 90 -3.81 6.40 8.60
C GLY A 90 -4.27 5.88 9.95
N GLU A 91 -3.63 4.82 10.40
CA GLU A 91 -3.86 4.22 11.70
C GLU A 91 -2.64 4.47 12.60
N ASP A 92 -2.85 4.44 13.91
CA ASP A 92 -1.75 4.58 14.86
C ASP A 92 -0.81 3.36 14.75
N TYR A 93 0.50 3.64 14.80
CA TYR A 93 1.52 2.60 14.85
C TYR A 93 1.28 1.69 16.06
N ASP A 94 1.42 0.37 15.86
CA ASP A 94 1.23 -0.70 16.86
C ASP A 94 -0.23 -0.96 17.30
N ASP A 95 -1.23 -0.74 16.45
CA ASP A 95 -2.57 -1.27 16.72
C ASP A 95 -2.54 -2.83 16.76
N PRO A 96 -2.83 -3.46 17.91
CA PRO A 96 -2.80 -4.91 18.04
C PRO A 96 -3.88 -5.63 17.19
N GLU A 97 -4.85 -4.90 16.64
CA GLU A 97 -5.86 -5.43 15.71
C GLU A 97 -5.38 -5.44 14.24
N SER A 98 -4.23 -4.81 13.93
CA SER A 98 -3.67 -4.74 12.58
C SER A 98 -3.07 -6.07 12.12
N THR A 99 -3.95 -6.92 11.59
CA THR A 99 -3.61 -8.18 10.93
C THR A 99 -3.39 -7.96 9.42
N SER A 100 -2.70 -8.87 8.72
CA SER A 100 -2.50 -8.70 7.28
C SER A 100 -3.79 -8.60 6.44
N PRO A 101 -4.87 -9.35 6.75
CA PRO A 101 -6.15 -9.14 6.08
C PRO A 101 -6.74 -7.73 6.30
N HIS A 102 -6.50 -7.13 7.47
CA HIS A 102 -6.92 -5.75 7.76
C HIS A 102 -6.11 -4.75 6.92
N VAL A 103 -4.78 -4.88 6.92
CA VAL A 103 -3.88 -4.08 6.07
C VAL A 103 -4.27 -4.17 4.59
N GLU A 104 -4.58 -5.36 4.10
CA GLU A 104 -5.07 -5.57 2.73
C GLU A 104 -6.43 -4.90 2.49
N SER A 105 -7.35 -4.93 3.47
CA SER A 105 -8.63 -4.22 3.38
C SER A 105 -8.42 -2.71 3.24
N VAL A 106 -7.52 -2.12 4.05
CA VAL A 106 -7.20 -0.68 3.97
C VAL A 106 -6.64 -0.32 2.59
N TYR A 107 -5.78 -1.16 2.01
CA TYR A 107 -5.32 -0.98 0.63
C TYR A 107 -6.49 -0.86 -0.36
N TYR A 108 -7.44 -1.80 -0.33
CA TYR A 108 -8.59 -1.76 -1.25
C TYR A 108 -9.56 -0.60 -0.96
N ASP A 109 -9.71 -0.18 0.29
CA ASP A 109 -10.53 0.99 0.64
C ASP A 109 -9.94 2.28 0.06
N ILE A 110 -8.61 2.43 0.11
CA ILE A 110 -7.92 3.54 -0.56
C ILE A 110 -8.18 3.45 -2.07
N LEU A 111 -8.03 2.28 -2.70
CA LEU A 111 -8.30 2.13 -4.14
C LEU A 111 -9.75 2.48 -4.51
N GLY A 112 -10.71 2.08 -3.67
CA GLY A 112 -12.12 2.44 -3.81
C GLY A 112 -12.33 3.95 -3.76
N PHE A 113 -11.65 4.64 -2.83
CA PHE A 113 -11.67 6.10 -2.74
C PHE A 113 -11.04 6.77 -3.97
N ILE A 114 -9.90 6.28 -4.45
CA ILE A 114 -9.22 6.78 -5.65
C ILE A 114 -10.13 6.63 -6.88
N ASN A 115 -10.77 5.47 -7.05
CA ASN A 115 -11.79 5.27 -8.09
C ASN A 115 -12.97 6.23 -7.94
N GLY A 116 -13.44 6.48 -6.71
CA GLY A 116 -14.49 7.46 -6.40
C GLY A 116 -14.11 8.91 -6.77
N CYS A 117 -12.83 9.22 -6.85
CA CYS A 117 -12.33 10.49 -7.36
C CYS A 117 -12.46 10.62 -8.89
N GLY A 118 -12.81 9.54 -9.60
CA GLY A 118 -13.03 9.53 -11.05
C GLY A 118 -11.76 9.34 -11.87
N VAL A 119 -10.71 8.80 -11.25
CA VAL A 119 -9.43 8.51 -11.90
C VAL A 119 -9.24 7.01 -12.10
N ARG A 120 -8.25 6.64 -12.92
CA ARG A 120 -7.85 5.25 -13.12
C ARG A 120 -6.45 5.03 -12.56
N TYR A 121 -6.18 3.82 -12.12
CA TYR A 121 -4.83 3.36 -11.77
C TYR A 121 -4.50 2.09 -12.54
N ARG A 122 -3.21 1.80 -12.67
CA ARG A 122 -2.69 0.52 -13.14
C ARG A 122 -2.23 -0.28 -11.94
N THR A 123 -2.55 -1.57 -11.89
CA THR A 123 -2.00 -2.49 -10.88
C THR A 123 -0.75 -3.20 -11.41
N GLU A 124 0.22 -3.42 -10.52
CA GLU A 124 1.46 -4.14 -10.81
C GLU A 124 1.84 -4.97 -9.59
N LYS A 125 2.06 -6.28 -9.77
CA LYS A 125 2.59 -7.16 -8.72
C LYS A 125 4.07 -7.43 -8.97
N ARG A 126 4.90 -7.19 -7.98
CA ARG A 126 6.35 -7.47 -8.00
C ARG A 126 6.65 -8.57 -7.01
N LEU A 127 7.32 -9.63 -7.45
CA LEU A 127 7.84 -10.64 -6.54
C LEU A 127 9.17 -10.14 -6.01
N VAL A 128 9.29 -10.09 -4.68
CA VAL A 128 10.55 -9.84 -4.00
C VAL A 128 11.25 -11.18 -3.92
N ARG A 129 12.40 -11.26 -4.60
CA ARG A 129 13.31 -12.42 -4.51
C ARG A 129 14.54 -11.93 -3.76
N ASP A 130 14.77 -12.50 -2.59
CA ASP A 130 16.05 -12.39 -1.87
C ASP A 130 17.22 -12.95 -2.71
#